data_AF-A0AAP7M018-F1
#
_entry.id   AF-A0AAP7M018-F1
#
_cell.length_a   1.000
_cell.length_b   1.000
_cell.length_c   1.000
_cell.angle_alpha   90.00
_cell.angle_beta   90.00
_cell.angle_gamma   90.00
#
_symmetry.space_group_name_H-M   'P 1'
#
loop_
_entity.id
_entity.type
_entity.pdbx_description
1 polymer ?
#
loop_
_entity_poly.entity_id
_entity_poly.type
_entity_poly.pdbx_seq_one_letter_code
_entity_poly.pdbx_strand_id
1 'polypeptide(L)'
;MSSDAALRSQYNSIKAKRDRYKKVVQGIENNNLNYKRSTSEMDEYINYIDDITQKIDSKSGYFYIENASSKLKTNRNILQEYVDFVQNSNSSFMDLYNELNTQIASLQSQMDEIRTEYNKDKKGFDRLGIDENWAEVFGGFF
;
A
#
# COMPACT_ATOMS: atom_id res chain seq x y z
N MET A 1 12.24 -36.66 9.75
CA MET A 1 13.22 -35.60 9.44
C MET A 1 13.13 -35.34 7.95
N SER A 2 12.95 -34.08 7.53
CA SER A 2 12.96 -33.71 6.12
C SER A 2 14.37 -33.88 5.55
N SER A 3 14.50 -34.27 4.28
CA SER A 3 15.82 -34.36 3.65
C SER A 3 16.39 -32.97 3.37
N ASP A 4 17.72 -32.88 3.28
CA ASP A 4 18.41 -31.65 2.89
C ASP A 4 17.89 -31.06 1.56
N ALA A 5 17.60 -31.92 0.59
CA ALA A 5 17.01 -31.51 -0.68
C ALA A 5 15.62 -30.91 -0.50
N ALA A 6 14.79 -31.49 0.39
CA ALA A 6 13.46 -30.97 0.69
C ALA A 6 13.53 -29.61 1.40
N LEU A 7 14.38 -29.48 2.43
CA LEU A 7 14.58 -28.21 3.16
C LEU A 7 15.11 -27.10 2.24
N ARG A 8 16.08 -27.40 1.37
CA ARG A 8 16.59 -26.44 0.38
C ARG A 8 15.53 -26.00 -0.62
N SER A 9 14.72 -26.95 -1.11
CA SER A 9 13.61 -26.64 -2.02
C SER A 9 12.57 -25.74 -1.34
N GLN A 10 12.22 -26.05 -0.09
CA GLN A 10 11.28 -25.26 0.71
C GLN A 10 11.80 -23.84 0.96
N TYR A 11 13.06 -23.70 1.38
CA TYR A 11 13.73 -22.42 1.58
C TYR A 11 13.65 -21.55 0.31
N ASN A 12 14.02 -22.12 -0.84
CA ASN A 12 14.01 -21.40 -2.12
C ASN A 12 12.60 -20.97 -2.55
N SER A 13 11.59 -21.81 -2.32
CA SER A 13 10.19 -21.49 -2.61
C SER A 13 9.68 -20.32 -1.77
N ILE A 14 9.96 -20.35 -0.46
CA ILE A 14 9.57 -19.28 0.47
C ILE A 14 10.32 -18.00 0.15
N LYS A 15 11.63 -18.09 -0.11
CA LYS A 15 12.47 -16.96 -0.57
C LYS A 15 11.89 -16.31 -1.82
N ALA A 16 11.54 -17.09 -2.83
CA ALA A 16 10.97 -16.58 -4.07
C ALA A 16 9.63 -15.87 -3.82
N LYS A 17 8.79 -16.37 -2.91
CA LYS A 17 7.53 -15.71 -2.53
C LYS A 17 7.78 -14.40 -1.79
N ARG A 18 8.68 -14.38 -0.80
CA ARG A 18 9.09 -13.18 -0.06
C ARG A 18 9.64 -12.11 -0.99
N ASP A 19 10.55 -12.49 -1.90
CA ASP A 19 11.21 -11.56 -2.82
C ASP A 19 10.19 -10.96 -3.81
N ARG A 20 9.11 -11.67 -4.17
CA ARG A 20 7.98 -11.10 -4.93
C ARG A 20 7.23 -10.05 -4.13
N TYR A 21 6.95 -10.30 -2.85
CA TYR A 21 6.27 -9.31 -1.99
C TYR A 21 7.13 -8.07 -1.76
N LYS A 22 8.44 -8.24 -1.52
CA LYS A 22 9.39 -7.11 -1.42
C LYS A 22 9.35 -6.21 -2.65
N LYS A 23 9.27 -6.77 -3.87
CA LYS A 23 9.14 -5.99 -5.11
C LYS A 23 7.86 -5.15 -5.16
N VAL A 24 6.75 -5.69 -4.67
CA VAL A 24 5.47 -4.94 -4.64
C VAL A 24 5.55 -3.82 -3.61
N VAL A 25 6.08 -4.09 -2.41
CA VAL A 25 6.33 -3.09 -1.36
C VAL A 25 7.19 -1.94 -1.89
N GLN A 26 8.32 -2.25 -2.55
CA GLN A 26 9.18 -1.26 -3.19
C GLN A 26 8.42 -0.46 -4.26
N GLY A 27 7.55 -1.11 -5.04
CA GLY A 27 6.70 -0.43 -6.01
C GLY A 27 5.75 0.59 -5.35
N ILE A 28 5.13 0.22 -4.23
CA ILE A 28 4.26 1.12 -3.46
C ILE A 28 5.06 2.31 -2.91
N GLU A 29 6.23 2.06 -2.32
CA GLU A 29 7.12 3.09 -1.76
C GLU A 29 7.64 4.06 -2.83
N ASN A 30 8.14 3.54 -3.95
CA ASN A 30 8.64 4.36 -5.05
C ASN A 30 7.57 5.29 -5.64
N ASN A 31 6.29 4.94 -5.47
CA ASN A 31 5.16 5.76 -5.89
C ASN A 31 4.53 6.56 -4.74
N ASN A 32 5.13 6.54 -3.54
CA ASN A 32 4.66 7.27 -2.37
C ASN A 32 3.21 6.91 -1.98
N LEU A 33 2.86 5.64 -2.12
CA LEU A 33 1.53 5.10 -1.83
C LEU A 33 1.44 4.39 -0.46
N ASN A 34 2.53 4.41 0.31
CA ASN A 34 2.66 3.78 1.63
C ASN A 34 2.24 4.70 2.79
N TYR A 35 1.76 5.90 2.51
CA TYR A 35 1.29 6.84 3.53
C TYR A 35 0.00 7.55 3.10
N LYS A 36 -0.68 8.14 4.08
CA LYS A 36 -1.94 8.84 3.87
C LYS A 36 -1.72 10.11 3.07
N ARG A 37 -2.43 10.27 1.96
CA ARG A 37 -2.41 11.48 1.13
C ARG A 37 -3.53 12.42 1.53
N SER A 38 -3.24 13.72 1.54
CA SER A 38 -4.25 14.75 1.81
C SER A 38 -5.04 15.10 0.54
N THR A 39 -6.33 15.36 0.70
CA THR A 39 -7.23 15.93 -0.31
C THR A 39 -7.72 17.32 0.07
N SER A 40 -7.14 17.92 1.13
CA SER A 40 -7.61 19.15 1.78
C SER A 40 -7.90 20.31 0.82
N GLU A 41 -7.04 20.52 -0.17
CA GLU A 41 -7.25 21.61 -1.14
C GLU A 41 -8.54 21.39 -1.95
N MET A 42 -8.81 20.16 -2.36
CA MET A 42 -10.03 19.82 -3.09
C MET A 42 -11.26 19.89 -2.19
N ASP A 43 -11.12 19.44 -0.94
CA ASP A 43 -12.19 19.54 0.07
C ASP A 43 -12.59 21.01 0.30
N GLU A 44 -11.62 21.93 0.36
CA GLU A 44 -11.86 23.38 0.43
C GLU A 44 -12.59 23.93 -0.80
N TYR A 45 -12.18 23.52 -2.01
CA TYR A 45 -12.87 23.91 -3.24
C TYR A 45 -14.32 23.40 -3.31
N ILE A 46 -14.56 22.17 -2.88
CA ILE A 46 -15.91 21.58 -2.81
C ILE A 46 -16.79 22.38 -1.86
N ASN A 47 -16.27 22.72 -0.68
CA ASN A 47 -16.98 23.55 0.31
C ASN A 47 -17.28 24.95 -0.22
N TYR A 48 -16.32 25.57 -0.93
CA TYR A 48 -16.52 26.88 -1.55
C TYR A 48 -17.63 26.86 -2.61
N ILE A 49 -17.71 25.81 -3.44
CA ILE A 49 -18.79 25.65 -4.42
C ILE A 49 -20.14 25.46 -3.70
N ASP A 50 -20.17 24.68 -2.61
CA ASP A 50 -21.37 24.47 -1.82
C ASP A 50 -21.93 25.81 -1.28
N ASP A 51 -21.07 26.61 -0.66
CA ASP A 51 -21.41 27.95 -0.16
C ASP A 51 -21.99 28.88 -1.24
N ILE A 52 -21.43 28.85 -2.46
CA ILE A 52 -21.95 29.62 -3.59
C ILE A 52 -23.34 29.13 -3.97
N THR A 53 -23.52 27.81 -4.11
CA THR A 53 -24.81 27.25 -4.53
C THR A 53 -25.91 27.52 -3.52
N GLN A 54 -25.62 27.44 -2.21
CA GLN A 54 -26.55 27.79 -1.15
C GLN A 54 -26.98 29.27 -1.22
N LYS A 55 -26.03 30.19 -1.45
CA LYS A 55 -26.32 31.62 -1.62
C LYS A 55 -27.19 31.88 -2.85
N ILE A 56 -26.92 31.18 -3.95
CA ILE A 56 -27.73 31.28 -5.16
C ILE A 56 -29.15 30.80 -4.90
N ASP A 57 -29.32 29.60 -4.34
CA ASP A 57 -30.64 29.00 -4.14
C ASP A 57 -31.51 29.80 -3.17
N SER A 58 -30.90 30.57 -2.26
CA SER A 58 -31.62 31.49 -1.35
C SER A 58 -32.27 32.70 -2.05
N LYS A 59 -31.93 32.98 -3.32
CA LYS A 59 -32.45 34.11 -4.10
C LYS A 59 -33.22 33.63 -5.32
N SER A 60 -34.53 33.42 -5.18
CA SER A 60 -35.41 32.93 -6.26
C SER A 60 -35.66 33.99 -7.35
N GLY A 61 -35.95 33.54 -8.58
CA GLY A 61 -36.54 34.38 -9.64
C GLY A 61 -35.69 34.64 -10.89
N TYR A 62 -34.46 34.13 -10.96
CA TYR A 62 -33.58 34.30 -12.13
C TYR A 62 -33.18 32.95 -12.73
N PHE A 63 -33.86 32.55 -13.81
CA PHE A 63 -33.63 31.27 -14.51
C PHE A 63 -32.16 31.01 -14.90
N TYR A 64 -31.39 32.05 -15.25
CA TYR A 64 -29.97 31.90 -15.58
C TYR A 64 -29.10 31.57 -14.35
N ILE A 65 -29.49 32.08 -13.19
CA ILE A 65 -28.84 31.83 -11.90
C ILE A 65 -29.13 30.38 -11.45
N GLU A 66 -30.37 29.90 -11.67
CA GLU A 66 -30.76 28.52 -11.37
C GLU A 66 -29.98 27.49 -12.21
N ASN A 67 -29.83 27.75 -13.52
CA ASN A 67 -29.04 26.88 -14.40
C ASN A 67 -27.54 26.87 -14.01
N ALA A 68 -26.99 28.02 -13.62
CA ALA A 68 -25.63 28.11 -13.10
C ALA A 68 -25.46 27.32 -11.79
N SER A 69 -26.41 27.42 -10.85
CA SER A 69 -26.43 26.63 -9.60
C SER A 69 -26.43 25.13 -9.90
N SER A 70 -27.30 24.67 -10.80
CA SER A 70 -27.37 23.25 -11.15
C SER A 70 -26.03 22.73 -11.70
N LYS A 71 -25.38 23.47 -12.60
CA LYS A 71 -24.07 23.08 -13.16
C LYS A 71 -22.98 23.05 -12.09
N LEU A 72 -22.97 24.02 -11.18
CA LEU A 72 -22.02 24.06 -10.06
C LEU A 72 -22.20 22.84 -9.14
N LYS A 73 -23.44 22.46 -8.82
CA LYS A 73 -23.74 21.25 -8.03
C LYS A 73 -23.29 19.97 -8.74
N THR A 74 -23.53 19.86 -10.04
CA THR A 74 -23.03 18.71 -10.82
C THR A 74 -21.52 18.61 -10.76
N ASN A 75 -20.80 19.72 -10.99
CA ASN A 75 -19.33 19.73 -10.91
C ASN A 75 -18.83 19.43 -9.51
N ARG A 76 -19.46 19.98 -8.46
CA ARG A 76 -19.15 19.67 -7.06
C ARG A 76 -19.22 18.18 -6.79
N ASN A 77 -20.30 17.53 -7.23
CA ASN A 77 -20.48 16.09 -7.02
C ASN A 77 -19.41 15.27 -7.75
N ILE A 78 -19.05 15.65 -8.97
CA ILE A 78 -17.94 15.02 -9.71
C ILE A 78 -16.62 15.18 -8.94
N LEU A 79 -16.32 16.36 -8.40
CA LEU A 79 -15.12 16.57 -7.59
C LEU A 79 -15.12 15.72 -6.33
N GLN A 80 -16.27 15.59 -5.65
CA GLN A 80 -16.42 14.71 -4.49
C GLN A 80 -16.15 13.25 -4.86
N GLU A 81 -16.69 12.76 -5.97
CA GLU A 81 -16.44 11.39 -6.44
C GLU A 81 -14.94 11.15 -6.70
N TYR A 82 -14.21 12.13 -7.23
CA TYR A 82 -12.76 12.02 -7.40
C TYR A 82 -12.01 12.01 -6.07
N VAL A 83 -12.41 12.85 -5.10
CA VAL A 83 -11.84 12.84 -3.74
C VAL A 83 -12.02 11.48 -3.10
N ASP A 84 -13.25 10.97 -3.11
CA ASP A 84 -13.59 9.68 -2.52
C ASP A 84 -12.79 8.55 -3.17
N PHE A 85 -12.69 8.55 -4.51
CA PHE A 85 -11.87 7.58 -5.24
C PHE A 85 -10.40 7.62 -4.81
N VAL A 86 -9.80 8.80 -4.73
CA VAL A 86 -8.39 8.96 -4.34
C VAL A 86 -8.16 8.50 -2.90
N GLN A 87 -9.04 8.88 -1.96
CA GLN A 87 -8.93 8.47 -0.56
C GLN A 87 -9.09 6.96 -0.39
N ASN A 88 -10.07 6.35 -1.06
CA ASN A 88 -10.29 4.90 -1.02
C ASN A 88 -9.14 4.13 -1.65
N SER A 89 -8.63 4.60 -2.80
CA SER A 89 -7.47 3.99 -3.47
C SER A 89 -6.22 4.10 -2.61
N ASN A 90 -5.94 5.27 -2.03
CA ASN A 90 -4.80 5.45 -1.14
C ASN A 90 -4.87 4.55 0.09
N SER A 91 -6.04 4.44 0.72
CA SER A 91 -6.25 3.55 1.86
C SER A 91 -6.00 2.08 1.49
N SER A 92 -6.50 1.65 0.33
CA SER A 92 -6.28 0.28 -0.17
C SER A 92 -4.79 -0.02 -0.41
N PHE A 93 -4.01 0.94 -0.91
CA PHE A 93 -2.56 0.76 -1.07
C PHE A 93 -1.83 0.69 0.27
N MET A 94 -2.24 1.50 1.26
CA MET A 94 -1.68 1.44 2.61
C MET A 94 -1.98 0.10 3.29
N ASP A 95 -3.21 -0.41 3.16
CA ASP A 95 -3.59 -1.71 3.71
C ASP A 95 -2.77 -2.83 3.07
N LEU A 96 -2.64 -2.81 1.73
CA LEU A 96 -1.81 -3.77 0.99
C LEU A 96 -0.34 -3.69 1.43
N TYR A 97 0.20 -2.49 1.62
CA TYR A 97 1.57 -2.27 2.08
C TYR A 97 1.82 -2.91 3.45
N ASN A 98 0.92 -2.65 4.42
CA ASN A 98 1.03 -3.17 5.77
C ASN A 98 0.89 -4.71 5.81
N GLU A 99 -0.07 -5.24 5.05
CA GLU A 99 -0.30 -6.68 4.93
C GLU A 99 0.93 -7.39 4.33
N LEU A 100 1.49 -6.85 3.24
CA LEU A 100 2.68 -7.41 2.60
C LEU A 100 3.89 -7.38 3.53
N ASN A 101 4.11 -6.31 4.29
CA ASN A 101 5.19 -6.24 5.26
C ASN A 101 5.04 -7.29 6.37
N THR A 102 3.82 -7.51 6.85
CA THR A 102 3.52 -8.57 7.82
C THR A 102 3.81 -9.96 7.24
N GLN A 103 3.38 -10.21 5.99
CA GLN A 103 3.65 -11.47 5.32
C GLN A 103 5.15 -11.68 5.03
N ILE A 104 5.88 -10.63 4.66
CA ILE A 104 7.34 -10.69 4.47
C ILE A 104 8.02 -11.11 5.78
N ALA A 105 7.66 -10.50 6.91
CA ALA A 105 8.21 -10.87 8.21
C ALA A 105 7.89 -12.33 8.59
N SER A 106 6.66 -12.79 8.33
CA SER A 106 6.27 -14.20 8.56
C SER A 106 7.08 -15.16 7.70
N LEU A 107 7.27 -14.85 6.41
CA LEU A 107 8.07 -15.67 5.49
C LEU A 107 9.55 -15.67 5.91
N GLN A 108 10.08 -14.55 6.40
CA GLN A 108 11.43 -14.44 6.95
C GLN A 108 11.62 -15.39 8.15
N SER A 109 10.65 -15.42 9.08
CA SER A 109 10.68 -16.36 10.22
C SER A 109 10.70 -17.81 9.78
N GLN A 110 9.84 -18.18 8.81
CA GLN A 110 9.81 -19.54 8.27
C GLN A 110 11.13 -19.91 7.58
N MET A 111 11.75 -18.98 6.86
CA MET A 111 13.07 -19.18 6.26
C MET A 111 14.14 -19.40 7.32
N ASP A 112 14.10 -18.67 8.43
CA ASP A 112 15.06 -18.77 9.53
C ASP A 112 14.95 -20.13 10.25
N GLU A 113 13.74 -20.65 10.43
CA GLU A 113 13.48 -21.99 10.98
C GLU A 113 14.08 -23.08 10.08
N ILE A 114 13.76 -23.04 8.78
CA ILE A 114 14.28 -24.00 7.79
C ILE A 114 15.80 -23.92 7.71
N ARG A 115 16.35 -22.69 7.72
CA ARG A 115 17.78 -22.45 7.70
C ARG A 115 18.44 -23.06 8.93
N THR A 116 17.83 -22.96 10.10
CA THR A 116 18.34 -23.53 11.35
C THR A 116 18.34 -25.05 11.29
N GLU A 117 17.25 -25.68 10.83
CA GLU A 117 17.17 -27.13 10.68
C GLU A 117 18.21 -27.64 9.67
N TYR A 118 18.29 -27.01 8.49
CA TYR A 118 19.25 -27.41 7.46
C TYR A 118 20.70 -27.21 7.91
N ASN A 119 21.03 -26.12 8.62
CA ASN A 119 22.41 -25.79 8.95
C ASN A 119 22.94 -26.48 10.22
N LYS A 120 22.14 -27.29 10.93
CA LYS A 120 22.46 -27.85 12.26
C LYS A 120 23.85 -28.49 12.35
N ASP A 121 24.30 -29.18 11.29
CA ASP A 121 25.59 -29.87 11.22
C ASP A 121 26.47 -29.40 10.04
N LYS A 122 26.12 -28.27 9.40
CA LYS A 122 26.80 -27.78 8.18
C LYS A 122 27.76 -26.63 8.48
N LYS A 123 28.88 -26.58 7.74
CA LYS A 123 29.94 -25.57 7.87
C LYS A 123 30.28 -24.95 6.52
N GLY A 124 30.83 -23.73 6.54
CA GLY A 124 31.29 -23.05 5.31
C GLY A 124 30.19 -22.85 4.27
N PHE A 125 30.52 -23.08 3.00
CA PHE A 125 29.65 -22.85 1.84
C PHE A 125 28.45 -23.80 1.73
N ASP A 126 28.40 -24.85 2.55
CA ASP A 126 27.28 -25.80 2.55
C ASP A 126 26.06 -25.25 3.29
N ARG A 127 26.13 -24.05 3.90
CA ARG A 127 25.01 -23.46 4.64
C ARG A 127 24.02 -22.74 3.72
N LEU A 128 22.73 -22.80 4.06
CA LEU A 128 21.70 -21.97 3.42
C LEU A 128 21.75 -20.52 3.90
N GLY A 129 21.45 -19.60 2.99
CA GLY A 129 21.28 -18.17 3.27
C GLY A 129 22.58 -17.35 3.37
N ILE A 130 23.72 -17.89 2.91
CA ILE A 130 25.00 -17.18 2.89
C ILE A 130 24.97 -15.97 1.95
N ASP A 131 24.15 -16.05 0.90
CA ASP A 131 23.95 -15.03 -0.13
C ASP A 131 22.91 -13.96 0.24
N GLU A 132 22.23 -14.08 1.39
CA GLU A 132 21.26 -13.07 1.81
C GLU A 132 21.97 -11.81 2.31
N ASN A 133 21.48 -10.65 1.85
CA ASN A 133 21.90 -9.36 2.40
C ASN A 133 21.29 -9.19 3.80
N TRP A 134 22.07 -9.51 4.83
CA TRP A 134 21.61 -9.50 6.23
C TRP A 134 21.15 -8.12 6.74
N ALA A 135 21.60 -7.03 6.10
CA ALA A 135 21.10 -5.68 6.39
C ALA A 135 19.63 -5.51 5.98
N GLU A 136 19.16 -6.17 4.93
CA GLU A 136 17.75 -6.16 4.50
C GLU A 136 16.88 -7.19 5.25
N VAL A 137 17.50 -8.06 6.04
CA VAL A 137 16.83 -9.08 6.84
C VAL A 137 16.55 -8.59 8.26
N PHE A 138 17.48 -7.83 8.84
CA PHE A 138 17.37 -7.32 10.22
C PHE A 138 17.23 -5.78 10.31
N GLY A 139 17.49 -5.03 9.24
CA GLY A 139 17.49 -3.56 9.25
C GLY A 139 16.13 -2.89 9.05
N GLY A 140 15.03 -3.64 8.96
CA GLY A 140 13.67 -3.10 8.82
C GLY A 140 12.90 -2.91 10.13
N PHE A 141 13.51 -3.22 11.28
CA PHE A 141 12.89 -3.12 12.60
C PHE A 141 13.83 -2.41 13.58
N PHE A 142 14.04 -1.10 13.40
CA PHE A 142 14.37 -0.15 14.47
C PHE A 142 13.89 1.24 14.08
#